data_AF-A0A4C1Z2Z0-F1
#
_entry.id   AF-A0A4C1Z2Z0-F1
#
_cell.length_a   1.000
_cell.length_b   1.000
_cell.length_c   1.000
_cell.angle_alpha   90.00
_cell.angle_beta   90.00
_cell.angle_gamma   90.00
#
_symmetry.space_group_name_H-M   'P 1'
#
loop_
_entity.id
_entity.type
_entity.pdbx_description
1 polymer ?
#
loop_
_entity_poly.entity_id
_entity_poly.type
_entity_poly.pdbx_seq_one_letter_code
_entity_poly.pdbx_strand_id
1 'polypeptide(L)'
;MIRRGLDNVILRCRELCQQFMVDMYAKIESERLRYLRYNQTKLRAEEYIHLRDAINNNADVAEIGNHVILPSSYVGSPRHMQEYIQDALTFVREYGRPCLFITFTCNPKWPEITSLLLPGQNAIHRHDITARVQTKVEVFNKFHY
;
A
#
# COMPACT_ATOMS: atom_id res chain seq x y z
N MET A 1 18.72 2.85 2.06
CA MET A 1 19.77 3.76 2.57
C MET A 1 21.09 3.32 1.92
N ILE A 2 21.67 4.11 1.00
CA ILE A 2 22.98 3.77 0.43
C ILE A 2 24.00 4.09 1.53
N ARG A 3 24.55 3.04 2.15
CA ARG A 3 25.62 3.22 3.15
C ARG A 3 26.87 3.67 2.39
N ARG A 4 27.48 4.78 2.80
CA ARG A 4 28.72 5.27 2.18
C ARG A 4 29.79 4.17 2.28
N GLY A 5 30.39 3.82 1.14
CA GLY A 5 31.42 2.77 1.06
C GLY A 5 30.91 1.35 0.79
N LEU A 6 29.59 1.11 0.72
CA LEU A 6 29.03 -0.19 0.36
C LEU A 6 28.30 -0.10 -0.98
N ASP A 7 28.74 -0.89 -1.94
CA ASP A 7 28.16 -0.95 -3.26
C ASP A 7 27.03 -1.99 -3.31
N ASN A 8 25.81 -1.54 -3.56
CA ASN A 8 24.65 -2.41 -3.66
C ASN A 8 24.52 -2.91 -5.10
N VAL A 9 25.07 -4.10 -5.37
CA VAL A 9 25.06 -4.74 -6.69
C VAL A 9 23.63 -4.87 -7.25
N ILE A 10 22.66 -5.19 -6.38
CA ILE A 10 21.24 -5.34 -6.77
C ILE A 10 20.70 -4.06 -7.41
N LEU A 11 21.08 -2.87 -6.93
CA LEU A 11 20.64 -1.58 -7.47
C LEU A 11 21.31 -1.20 -8.80
N ARG A 12 22.31 -1.97 -9.24
CA ARG A 12 22.97 -1.79 -10.55
C ARG A 12 22.27 -2.55 -11.66
N CYS A 13 21.50 -3.58 -11.34
CA CYS A 13 20.87 -4.50 -12.29
C CYS A 13 19.63 -3.95 -13.02
N ARG A 14 19.31 -2.64 -12.89
CA ARG A 14 18.23 -1.94 -13.62
C ARG A 14 16.89 -2.69 -13.54
N GLU A 15 16.33 -3.10 -14.67
CA GLU A 15 15.03 -3.78 -14.78
C GLU A 15 14.97 -5.11 -14.00
N LEU A 16 16.08 -5.86 -13.94
CA LEU A 16 16.14 -7.10 -13.15
C LEU A 16 15.91 -6.83 -11.65
N CYS A 17 16.37 -5.67 -11.16
CA CYS A 17 16.13 -5.25 -9.79
C CYS A 17 14.63 -5.04 -9.54
N GLN A 18 13.93 -4.40 -10.48
CA GLN A 18 12.50 -4.14 -10.38
C GLN A 18 11.69 -5.44 -10.41
N GLN A 19 12.02 -6.33 -11.35
CA GLN A 19 11.38 -7.65 -11.44
C GLN A 19 11.58 -8.45 -10.16
N PHE A 20 12.80 -8.48 -9.62
CA PHE A 20 13.10 -9.13 -8.35
C PHE A 20 12.28 -8.56 -7.19
N MET A 21 12.16 -7.23 -7.08
CA MET A 21 11.36 -6.61 -6.03
C MET A 21 9.88 -6.99 -6.12
N VAL A 22 9.30 -6.97 -7.33
CA VAL A 22 7.89 -7.32 -7.55
C VAL A 22 7.64 -8.79 -7.25
N ASP A 23 8.50 -9.69 -7.72
CA ASP A 23 8.40 -11.13 -7.45
C ASP A 23 8.51 -11.44 -5.95
N MET A 24 9.48 -10.84 -5.26
CA MET A 24 9.63 -11.00 -3.81
C MET A 24 8.42 -10.46 -3.04
N TYR A 25 7.89 -9.31 -3.44
CA TYR A 25 6.68 -8.75 -2.85
C TYR A 25 5.48 -9.69 -3.04
N ALA A 26 5.25 -10.19 -4.25
CA ALA A 26 4.16 -11.11 -4.56
C ALA A 26 4.25 -12.42 -3.75
N LYS A 27 5.47 -12.95 -3.54
CA LYS A 27 5.70 -14.11 -2.67
C LYS A 27 5.34 -13.82 -1.22
N ILE A 28 5.79 -12.69 -0.68
CA ILE A 28 5.49 -12.29 0.71
C ILE A 28 3.98 -12.10 0.90
N GLU A 29 3.32 -11.41 -0.02
CA GLU A 29 1.86 -11.19 0.05
C GLU A 29 1.08 -12.50 -0.09
N SER A 30 1.54 -13.42 -0.94
CA SER A 30 0.94 -14.75 -1.05
C SER A 30 1.03 -15.53 0.26
N GLU A 31 2.17 -15.51 0.95
CA GLU A 31 2.32 -16.15 2.26
C GLU A 31 1.47 -15.46 3.35
N ARG A 32 1.36 -14.13 3.33
CA ARG A 32 0.47 -13.39 4.25
C ARG A 32 -1.00 -13.77 4.06
N LEU A 33 -1.48 -13.81 2.81
CA LEU A 33 -2.84 -14.24 2.50
C LEU A 33 -3.07 -15.71 2.89
N ARG A 34 -2.08 -16.57 2.66
CA ARG A 34 -2.11 -17.96 3.09
C ARG A 34 -2.23 -18.08 4.61
N TYR A 35 -1.46 -17.29 5.36
CA TYR A 35 -1.54 -17.25 6.81
C TYR A 35 -2.93 -16.81 7.30
N LEU A 36 -3.49 -15.74 6.70
CA LEU A 36 -4.83 -15.27 7.02
C LEU A 36 -5.89 -16.33 6.72
N ARG A 37 -5.77 -17.06 5.61
CA ARG A 37 -6.68 -18.13 5.23
C ARG A 37 -6.69 -19.29 6.24
N TYR A 38 -5.53 -19.72 6.72
CA TYR A 38 -5.43 -20.88 7.62
C TYR A 38 -5.62 -20.56 9.11
N ASN A 39 -5.45 -19.30 9.52
CA ASN A 39 -5.59 -18.89 10.93
C ASN A 39 -6.87 -18.09 11.22
N GLN A 40 -7.92 -18.24 10.41
CA GLN A 40 -9.20 -17.53 10.59
C GLN A 40 -9.82 -17.73 11.99
N THR A 41 -9.73 -18.93 12.57
CA THR A 41 -10.24 -19.22 13.92
C THR A 41 -9.55 -18.39 15.00
N LYS A 42 -8.22 -18.20 14.89
CA LYS A 42 -7.44 -17.35 15.81
C LYS A 42 -7.76 -15.85 15.64
N LEU A 43 -8.19 -15.46 14.45
CA LEU A 43 -8.56 -14.08 14.11
C LEU A 43 -10.01 -13.74 14.50
N ARG A 44 -10.70 -14.62 15.24
CA ARG A 44 -12.13 -14.51 15.60
C ARG A 44 -13.03 -14.33 14.37
N ALA A 45 -12.69 -14.99 13.26
CA ALA A 45 -13.50 -14.95 12.04
C ALA A 45 -14.97 -15.36 12.28
N GLU A 46 -15.21 -16.25 13.25
CA GLU A 46 -16.53 -16.76 13.62
C GLU A 46 -17.49 -15.65 14.09
N GLU A 47 -17.05 -14.75 14.98
CA GLU A 47 -17.85 -13.59 15.42
C GLU A 47 -18.28 -12.71 14.23
N TYR A 48 -17.41 -12.58 13.23
CA TYR A 48 -17.68 -11.79 12.03
C TYR A 48 -18.59 -12.51 11.01
N ILE A 49 -18.52 -13.84 10.93
CA ILE A 49 -19.44 -14.64 10.11
C ILE A 49 -20.85 -14.45 10.67
N HIS A 50 -21.04 -14.60 11.99
CA HIS A 50 -22.34 -14.41 12.62
C HIS A 50 -22.91 -13.00 12.46
N LEU A 51 -22.07 -11.96 12.58
CA LEU A 51 -22.48 -10.57 12.31
C LEU A 51 -22.90 -10.37 10.84
N ARG A 52 -22.15 -10.95 9.91
CA ARG A 52 -22.43 -10.84 8.47
C ARG A 52 -23.69 -11.61 8.09
N ASP A 53 -23.87 -12.81 8.62
CA ASP A 53 -25.04 -13.65 8.38
C ASP A 53 -26.31 -12.99 8.94
N ALA A 54 -26.24 -12.36 10.12
CA ALA A 54 -27.33 -11.56 10.68
C ALA A 54 -27.71 -10.34 9.82
N ILE A 55 -26.78 -9.80 9.03
CA ILE A 55 -27.03 -8.71 8.05
C ILE A 55 -27.56 -9.29 6.72
N ASN A 56 -27.14 -10.51 6.36
CA ASN A 56 -27.39 -11.15 5.07
C ASN A 56 -28.48 -12.24 5.10
N ASN A 57 -29.45 -12.18 6.01
CA ASN A 57 -30.52 -13.18 6.28
C ASN A 57 -31.35 -13.71 5.08
N ASN A 58 -31.02 -13.39 3.82
CA ASN A 58 -31.65 -13.85 2.59
C ASN A 58 -30.72 -14.64 1.62
N ALA A 59 -29.50 -15.03 2.02
CA ALA A 59 -28.58 -15.76 1.13
C ALA A 59 -28.42 -17.24 1.52
N ASP A 60 -28.63 -18.15 0.56
CA ASP A 60 -28.50 -19.60 0.73
C ASP A 60 -27.08 -20.00 1.14
N VAL A 61 -26.98 -20.62 2.33
CA VAL A 61 -25.73 -21.06 2.97
C VAL A 61 -24.94 -22.08 2.12
N ALA A 62 -25.59 -22.72 1.14
CA ALA A 62 -25.01 -23.74 0.27
C ALA A 62 -24.17 -23.20 -0.91
N GLU A 63 -24.37 -21.94 -1.34
CA GLU A 63 -23.58 -21.33 -2.43
C GLU A 63 -22.38 -20.51 -1.94
N ILE A 64 -22.29 -20.34 -0.62
CA ILE A 64 -21.30 -19.51 0.05
C ILE A 64 -20.04 -20.36 0.26
N GLY A 65 -19.18 -20.44 -0.77
CA GLY A 65 -17.86 -21.05 -0.64
C GLY A 65 -17.09 -20.47 0.57
N ASN A 66 -16.11 -21.21 1.10
CA ASN A 66 -15.36 -20.82 2.32
C ASN A 66 -14.85 -19.36 2.25
N HIS A 67 -15.59 -18.42 2.83
CA HIS A 67 -15.22 -17.00 2.82
C HIS A 67 -14.09 -16.76 3.83
N VAL A 68 -12.94 -16.35 3.31
CA VAL A 68 -11.85 -15.84 4.15
C VAL A 68 -12.14 -14.36 4.43
N ILE A 69 -12.31 -14.01 5.70
CA ILE A 69 -12.53 -12.62 6.10
C ILE A 69 -11.16 -11.96 6.27
N LEU A 70 -10.93 -10.89 5.49
CA LEU A 70 -9.74 -10.07 5.64
C LEU A 70 -9.94 -9.06 6.78
N PRO A 71 -8.97 -8.91 7.69
CA PRO A 71 -9.00 -7.87 8.73
C PRO A 71 -8.79 -6.49 8.11
N SER A 72 -9.20 -5.43 8.81
CA SER A 72 -9.00 -4.05 8.34
C SER A 72 -7.53 -3.62 8.28
N SER A 73 -6.66 -4.30 9.02
CA SER A 73 -5.21 -4.15 8.90
C SER A 73 -4.64 -4.58 7.55
N TYR A 74 -5.39 -5.37 6.77
CA TYR A 74 -4.99 -5.74 5.41
C TYR A 74 -5.35 -4.62 4.43
N VAL A 75 -4.31 -3.99 3.85
CA VAL A 75 -4.46 -2.90 2.89
C VAL A 75 -5.22 -3.39 1.65
N GLY A 76 -6.27 -2.66 1.28
CA GLY A 76 -7.17 -3.02 0.18
C GLY A 76 -8.28 -4.00 0.53
N SER A 77 -8.37 -4.46 1.79
CA SER A 77 -9.56 -5.22 2.24
C SER A 77 -10.82 -4.34 2.22
N PRO A 78 -12.02 -4.94 2.09
CA PRO A 78 -13.28 -4.19 2.20
C PRO A 78 -13.38 -3.37 3.49
N ARG A 79 -12.88 -3.92 4.61
CA ARG A 79 -12.90 -3.25 5.92
C ARG A 79 -11.92 -2.08 5.97
N HIS A 80 -10.73 -2.25 5.42
CA HIS A 80 -9.76 -1.17 5.30
C HIS A 80 -10.30 0.02 4.51
N MET A 81 -11.00 -0.25 3.42
CA MET A 81 -11.66 0.80 2.63
C MET A 81 -12.82 1.46 3.39
N GLN A 82 -13.61 0.68 4.15
CA GLN A 82 -14.67 1.22 4.98
C GLN A 82 -14.13 2.13 6.09
N GLU A 83 -13.03 1.76 6.76
CA GLU A 83 -12.35 2.61 7.74
C GLU A 83 -11.92 3.94 7.11
N TYR A 84 -11.27 3.92 5.94
CA TYR A 84 -10.90 5.18 5.26
C TYR A 84 -12.09 6.05 4.87
N ILE A 85 -13.21 5.44 4.46
CA ILE A 85 -14.44 6.19 4.17
C ILE A 85 -14.96 6.84 5.45
N GLN A 86 -14.98 6.10 6.57
CA GLN A 86 -15.42 6.64 7.86
C GLN A 86 -14.52 7.78 8.34
N ASP A 87 -13.20 7.63 8.21
CA ASP A 87 -12.24 8.69 8.54
C ASP A 87 -12.46 9.92 7.67
N ALA A 88 -12.59 9.75 6.35
CA ALA A 88 -12.84 10.85 5.42
C ALA A 88 -14.16 11.57 5.74
N LEU A 89 -15.23 10.83 6.04
CA LEU A 89 -16.51 11.42 6.46
C LEU A 89 -16.38 12.18 7.78
N THR A 90 -15.56 11.69 8.71
CA THR A 90 -15.27 12.37 9.98
C THR A 90 -14.53 13.69 9.74
N PHE A 91 -13.53 13.70 8.85
CA PHE A 91 -12.85 14.93 8.44
C PHE A 91 -13.82 15.94 7.79
N VAL A 92 -14.70 15.49 6.90
CA VAL A 92 -15.68 16.37 6.25
C VAL A 92 -16.68 16.93 7.25
N ARG A 93 -17.07 16.14 8.25
CA ARG A 93 -17.95 16.60 9.32
C ARG A 93 -17.31 17.68 10.19
N GLU A 94 -16.03 17.54 10.51
CA GLU A 94 -15.31 18.45 11.42
C GLU A 94 -14.83 19.72 10.71
N TYR A 95 -14.24 19.58 9.52
CA TYR A 95 -13.58 20.68 8.79
C TYR A 95 -14.37 21.18 7.57
N GLY A 96 -15.50 20.55 7.25
CA GLY A 96 -16.31 20.87 6.09
C GLY A 96 -15.80 20.23 4.80
N ARG A 97 -16.42 20.58 3.68
CA ARG A 97 -16.11 20.00 2.37
C ARG A 97 -14.75 20.49 1.87
N PRO A 98 -13.83 19.60 1.43
CA PRO A 98 -12.57 20.01 0.83
C PRO A 98 -12.83 20.83 -0.44
N CYS A 99 -12.21 22.00 -0.53
CA CYS A 99 -12.31 22.91 -1.67
C CYS A 99 -11.02 22.99 -2.51
N LEU A 100 -9.91 22.47 -1.99
CA LEU A 100 -8.60 22.51 -2.63
C LEU A 100 -8.06 21.09 -2.83
N PHE A 101 -7.62 20.80 -4.05
CA PHE A 101 -6.89 19.58 -4.37
C PHE A 101 -5.52 19.97 -4.93
N ILE A 102 -4.45 19.65 -4.19
CA ILE A 102 -3.08 19.94 -4.60
C ILE A 102 -2.46 18.66 -5.15
N THR A 103 -2.07 18.70 -6.43
CA THR A 103 -1.34 17.61 -7.08
C THR A 103 0.13 17.99 -7.18
N PHE A 104 1.00 17.14 -6.63
CA PHE A 104 2.44 17.26 -6.83
C PHE A 104 2.89 16.24 -7.88
N THR A 105 3.62 16.70 -8.89
CA THR A 105 4.16 15.85 -9.95
C THR A 105 5.67 15.77 -9.83
N CYS A 106 6.21 14.55 -9.77
CA CYS A 106 7.65 14.33 -9.82
C CYS A 106 8.11 14.36 -11.29
N ASN A 107 9.03 15.25 -11.65
CA ASN A 107 9.65 15.26 -12.96
C ASN A 107 10.96 14.46 -12.94
N PRO A 108 11.09 13.36 -13.70
CA PRO A 108 12.30 12.54 -13.72
C PRO A 108 13.55 13.26 -14.25
N LYS A 109 13.40 14.42 -14.90
CA LYS A 109 14.50 15.24 -15.42
C LYS A 109 15.07 16.24 -14.40
N TRP A 110 14.55 16.27 -13.17
CA TRP A 110 15.04 17.17 -12.15
C TRP A 110 16.52 16.93 -11.79
N PRO A 111 17.31 17.99 -11.55
CA PRO A 111 18.74 17.89 -11.29
C PRO A 111 19.05 17.07 -10.02
N GLU A 112 18.17 17.08 -9.03
CA GLU A 112 18.28 16.26 -7.82
C GLU A 112 18.23 14.76 -8.11
N ILE A 113 17.50 14.36 -9.16
CA ILE A 113 17.40 12.96 -9.59
C ILE A 113 18.60 12.64 -10.46
N THR A 114 18.89 13.45 -11.49
CA THR A 114 19.95 13.15 -12.46
C THR A 114 21.35 13.15 -11.84
N SER A 115 21.61 13.99 -10.84
CA SER A 115 22.88 14.02 -10.11
C SER A 115 23.15 12.75 -9.29
N LEU A 116 22.12 11.98 -8.94
CA LEU A 116 22.21 10.75 -8.17
C LEU A 116 22.22 9.48 -9.05
N LEU A 117 22.02 9.62 -10.36
CA LEU A 117 22.04 8.49 -11.30
C LEU A 117 23.48 8.10 -11.66
N LEU A 118 23.72 6.79 -11.74
CA LEU A 118 24.98 6.26 -12.26
C LEU A 118 24.99 6.29 -13.80
N PRO A 119 26.17 6.26 -14.44
CA PRO A 119 26.28 6.23 -15.90
C PRO A 119 25.41 5.14 -16.54
N GLY A 120 24.55 5.54 -17.48
CA GLY A 120 23.63 4.65 -18.19
C GLY A 120 22.38 4.22 -17.41
N GLN A 121 22.14 4.74 -16.20
CA GLN A 121 20.87 4.56 -15.49
C GLN A 121 19.87 5.68 -15.85
N ASN A 122 18.60 5.30 -15.96
CA ASN A 122 17.48 6.24 -16.08
C ASN A 122 16.77 6.38 -14.73
N ALA A 123 16.01 7.46 -14.55
CA ALA A 123 15.21 7.70 -13.34
C ALA A 123 14.27 6.52 -13.00
N ILE A 124 13.75 5.84 -14.03
CA ILE A 124 12.90 4.65 -13.88
C ILE A 124 13.65 3.53 -13.17
N HIS A 125 14.94 3.32 -13.45
CA HIS A 125 15.72 2.23 -12.87
C HIS A 125 16.04 2.45 -11.38
N ARG A 126 15.83 3.68 -10.88
CA ARG A 126 16.13 4.08 -9.50
C ARG A 126 14.88 4.63 -8.81
N HIS A 127 13.89 3.76 -8.64
CA HIS A 127 12.65 4.07 -7.93
C HIS A 127 12.89 4.55 -6.49
N ASP A 128 13.99 4.12 -5.86
CA ASP A 128 14.39 4.56 -4.53
C ASP A 128 14.70 6.07 -4.48
N ILE A 129 15.21 6.64 -5.57
CA ILE A 129 15.49 8.09 -5.68
C ILE A 129 14.18 8.84 -5.92
N THR A 130 13.36 8.39 -6.88
CA THR A 130 12.09 9.05 -7.20
C THR A 130 11.10 9.01 -6.03
N ALA A 131 11.01 7.89 -5.32
CA ALA A 131 10.15 7.74 -4.15
C ALA A 131 10.52 8.71 -3.02
N ARG A 132 11.82 8.98 -2.80
CA ARG A 132 12.26 9.93 -1.76
C ARG A 132 11.87 11.38 -2.06
N VAL A 133 11.83 11.75 -3.34
CA VAL A 133 11.33 13.07 -3.74
C VAL A 133 9.85 13.18 -3.40
N GLN A 134 9.08 12.12 -3.62
CA GLN A 134 7.66 12.06 -3.27
C GLN A 134 7.42 12.11 -1.74
N THR A 135 8.22 11.42 -0.93
CA THR A 135 8.06 11.46 0.54
C THR A 135 8.32 12.86 1.12
N LYS A 136 9.22 13.65 0.53
CA LYS A 136 9.44 15.05 0.97
C LYS A 136 8.18 15.89 0.83
N VAL A 137 7.40 15.66 -0.22
CA VAL A 137 6.13 16.33 -0.47
C VAL A 137 5.08 15.92 0.58
N GLU A 138 5.01 14.63 0.93
CA GLU A 138 4.09 14.15 1.96
C GLU A 138 4.39 14.74 3.35
N VAL A 139 5.66 14.92 3.68
CA VAL A 139 6.09 15.58 4.92
C VAL A 139 5.62 17.04 4.95
N PHE A 140 5.65 17.75 3.82
CA PHE A 140 5.14 19.13 3.73
C PHE A 140 3.64 19.22 4.02
N ASN A 141 2.84 18.24 3.57
CA ASN A 141 1.40 18.19 3.86
C ASN A 141 1.07 17.95 5.34
N LYS A 142 1.97 17.29 6.11
CA LYS A 142 1.79 17.11 7.56
C LYS A 142 2.04 18.37 8.39
N PHE A 143 2.62 19.42 7.81
CA PHE A 143 2.95 20.67 8.51
C PHE A 143 1.93 21.80 8.29
N HIS A 144 0.91 21.59 7.44
CA HIS A 144 -0.09 22.61 7.10
C HIS A 144 -1.50 22.33 7.64
N TYR A 145 -1.61 21.51 8.69
CA TYR A 145 -2.80 21.34 9.52
C TYR A 145 -2.42 21.47 10.99
#